data_AF-K1YFR0-F1
#
_entry.id   AF-K1YFR0-F1
#
_cell.length_a   1.000
_cell.length_b   1.000
_cell.length_c   1.000
_cell.angle_alpha   90.00
_cell.angle_beta   90.00
_cell.angle_gamma   90.00
#
_symmetry.space_group_name_H-M   'P 1'
#
loop_
_entity.id
_entity.type
_entity.pdbx_description
1 polymer ?
#
loop_
_entity_poly.entity_id
_entity_poly.type
_entity_poly.pdbx_seq_one_letter_code
_entity_poly.pdbx_strand_id
1 'polypeptide(L)'
;MIAEDETGSVLGSTSNHTFIYDGKTKGSRYIVDLLDVPAKDIFALKVEFSAPEIVSSKEFTEPFVSIKRSSTDVVGLRKVIEPAYVFSREIKVGMTGDDVKNLEDFLYKKQLLKKFPDGTFDADAVIALKAYQKSKKLPTSGVLDTRTRTSINAEADRVAKIVIDPNASVSISGNVKNDDLLPASKIIITGFLYDALGIQLGGSKTEINNLEAAAEEDFKIVFAKDIPLDKVDGTKTRVFIDSIK
;
A
#
# COMPACT_ATOMS: atom_id res chain seq x y z
N MET A 1 -27.52 13.03 -17.11
CA MET A 1 -27.63 13.76 -15.82
C MET A 1 -27.23 15.21 -16.12
N ILE A 2 -27.97 16.23 -15.71
CA ILE A 2 -27.55 17.63 -15.93
C ILE A 2 -26.77 18.05 -14.69
N ALA A 3 -25.51 18.47 -14.87
CA ALA A 3 -24.76 19.08 -13.79
C ALA A 3 -24.88 20.59 -13.87
N GLU A 4 -25.27 21.17 -12.74
CA GLU A 4 -25.45 22.60 -12.57
C GLU A 4 -24.50 23.08 -11.46
N ASP A 5 -24.00 24.30 -11.58
CA ASP A 5 -23.32 24.94 -10.47
C ASP A 5 -24.29 25.36 -9.36
N GLU A 6 -23.77 25.93 -8.28
CA GLU A 6 -24.56 26.45 -7.15
C GLU A 6 -25.54 27.57 -7.52
N THR A 7 -25.44 28.11 -8.74
CA THR A 7 -26.32 29.14 -9.30
C THR A 7 -27.35 28.57 -10.29
N GLY A 8 -27.32 27.26 -10.57
CA GLY A 8 -28.18 26.60 -11.53
C GLY A 8 -27.68 26.64 -12.98
N SER A 9 -26.42 27.03 -13.22
CA SER A 9 -25.85 27.09 -14.57
C SER A 9 -25.31 25.74 -15.02
N VAL A 10 -25.73 25.28 -16.20
CA VAL A 10 -25.33 23.98 -16.76
C VAL A 10 -23.84 23.98 -17.10
N LEU A 11 -23.08 23.07 -16.48
CA LEU A 11 -21.62 23.00 -16.55
C LEU A 11 -21.07 22.15 -17.72
N GLY A 12 -21.94 21.50 -18.50
CA GLY A 12 -21.57 20.65 -19.63
C GLY A 12 -21.58 19.15 -19.31
N SER A 13 -21.63 18.31 -20.35
CA SER A 13 -21.67 16.84 -20.27
C SER A 13 -20.81 16.26 -21.39
N THR A 14 -20.06 15.19 -21.10
CA THR A 14 -19.35 14.40 -22.12
C THR A 14 -19.97 13.01 -22.24
N SER A 15 -19.80 12.36 -23.39
CA SER A 15 -20.33 11.02 -23.68
C SER A 15 -19.56 9.87 -23.00
N ASN A 16 -18.67 10.16 -22.04
CA ASN A 16 -17.91 9.13 -21.34
C ASN A 16 -18.62 8.76 -20.04
N HIS A 17 -19.04 7.50 -19.92
CA HIS A 17 -19.84 6.99 -18.82
C HIS A 17 -18.99 6.19 -17.81
N THR A 18 -19.31 6.30 -16.52
CA THR A 18 -18.79 5.46 -15.42
C THR A 18 -19.95 4.80 -14.68
N PHE A 19 -19.75 3.59 -14.15
CA PHE A 19 -20.77 2.86 -13.40
C PHE A 19 -20.61 3.08 -11.90
N ILE A 20 -21.71 3.37 -11.20
CA ILE A 20 -21.78 3.33 -9.73
C ILE A 20 -22.67 2.17 -9.31
N TYR A 21 -22.19 1.38 -8.34
CA TYR A 21 -22.91 0.28 -7.73
C TYR A 21 -23.67 0.76 -6.51
N ASP A 22 -24.96 0.46 -6.44
CA ASP A 22 -25.71 0.48 -5.18
C ASP A 22 -25.66 -0.91 -4.55
N GLY A 23 -24.99 -1.03 -3.40
CA GLY A 23 -24.89 -2.29 -2.66
C GLY A 23 -26.19 -2.72 -1.96
N LYS A 24 -27.24 -1.90 -1.96
CA LYS A 24 -28.53 -2.22 -1.32
C LYS A 24 -29.56 -2.77 -2.30
N THR A 25 -29.53 -2.34 -3.55
CA THR A 25 -30.32 -2.94 -4.61
C THR A 25 -29.53 -4.13 -5.18
N LYS A 26 -30.22 -5.24 -5.47
CA LYS A 26 -29.61 -6.48 -5.97
C LYS A 26 -29.01 -6.32 -7.37
N GLY A 27 -27.92 -5.55 -7.51
CA GLY A 27 -27.18 -5.41 -8.76
C GLY A 27 -27.69 -4.33 -9.71
N SER A 28 -28.46 -3.33 -9.24
CA SER A 28 -28.80 -2.18 -10.08
C SER A 28 -27.55 -1.34 -10.33
N ARG A 29 -27.18 -1.19 -11.60
CA ARG A 29 -26.04 -0.37 -12.04
C ARG A 29 -26.56 0.96 -12.53
N TYR A 30 -25.96 2.04 -12.05
CA TYR A 30 -26.28 3.38 -12.50
C TYR A 30 -25.18 3.89 -13.42
N ILE A 31 -25.58 4.35 -14.61
CA ILE A 31 -24.70 5.09 -15.52
C ILE A 31 -24.59 6.52 -14.99
N VAL A 32 -23.37 6.95 -14.72
CA VAL A 32 -23.06 8.32 -14.33
C VAL A 32 -22.15 8.93 -15.40
N ASP A 33 -22.53 10.11 -15.87
CA ASP A 33 -21.77 10.86 -16.86
C ASP A 33 -20.51 11.43 -16.21
N LEU A 34 -19.36 11.36 -16.89
CA LEU A 34 -18.15 12.02 -16.45
C LEU A 34 -18.26 13.53 -16.70
N LEU A 35 -18.09 14.29 -15.62
CA LEU A 35 -18.09 15.74 -15.64
C LEU A 35 -16.69 16.27 -15.95
N ASP A 36 -16.56 16.98 -17.06
CA ASP A 36 -15.30 17.62 -17.47
C ASP A 36 -15.19 19.01 -16.82
N VAL A 37 -14.98 19.00 -15.49
CA VAL A 37 -14.83 20.22 -14.68
C VAL A 37 -13.41 20.27 -14.10
N PRO A 38 -12.68 21.39 -14.25
CA PRO A 38 -11.36 21.53 -13.66
C PRO A 38 -11.41 21.34 -12.14
N ALA A 39 -10.49 20.54 -11.59
CA ALA A 39 -10.51 20.17 -10.17
C ALA A 39 -10.50 21.36 -9.19
N LYS A 40 -9.97 22.52 -9.61
CA LYS A 40 -9.96 23.77 -8.84
C LYS A 40 -11.36 24.38 -8.62
N ASP A 41 -12.35 23.96 -9.40
CA ASP A 41 -13.71 24.50 -9.42
C ASP A 41 -14.68 23.57 -8.66
N ILE A 42 -14.20 22.46 -8.08
CA ILE A 42 -15.00 21.48 -7.33
C ILE A 42 -14.80 21.69 -5.83
N PHE A 43 -15.72 22.43 -5.19
CA PHE A 43 -15.67 22.71 -3.75
C PHE A 43 -16.34 21.62 -2.89
N ALA A 44 -17.40 20.98 -3.40
CA ALA A 44 -18.05 19.81 -2.80
C ALA A 44 -18.84 19.03 -3.86
N LEU A 45 -18.79 17.70 -3.84
CA LEU A 45 -19.59 16.84 -4.72
C LEU A 45 -20.73 16.21 -3.93
N LYS A 46 -21.97 16.61 -4.22
CA LYS A 46 -23.18 15.99 -3.67
C LYS A 46 -23.99 15.38 -4.82
N VAL A 47 -24.08 14.06 -4.87
CA VAL A 47 -24.90 13.35 -5.85
C VAL A 47 -26.22 12.98 -5.19
N GLU A 48 -27.32 13.62 -5.59
CA GLU A 48 -28.67 13.26 -5.15
C GLU A 48 -29.46 12.71 -6.33
N PHE A 49 -30.05 11.54 -6.15
CA PHE A 49 -30.97 10.94 -7.13
C PHE A 49 -32.40 11.21 -6.66
N SER A 50 -33.12 12.11 -7.33
CA SER A 50 -34.56 12.29 -7.12
C SER A 50 -35.34 11.54 -8.19
N ALA A 51 -36.05 10.48 -7.78
CA ALA A 51 -37.07 9.75 -8.56
C ALA A 51 -36.76 9.60 -10.08
N PRO A 52 -35.75 8.80 -10.48
CA PRO A 52 -35.39 8.68 -11.88
C PRO A 52 -36.54 8.11 -12.71
N GLU A 53 -36.95 8.83 -13.75
CA GLU A 53 -37.91 8.36 -14.74
C GLU A 53 -37.19 7.47 -15.77
N ILE A 54 -37.68 6.24 -15.97
CA ILE A 54 -37.09 5.30 -16.92
C ILE A 54 -37.51 5.70 -18.34
N VAL A 55 -36.62 6.40 -19.06
CA VAL A 55 -36.88 6.90 -20.42
C VAL A 55 -36.81 5.80 -21.49
N SER A 56 -35.96 4.79 -21.30
CA SER A 56 -35.94 3.57 -22.13
C SER A 56 -35.24 2.43 -21.39
N SER A 57 -35.62 1.19 -21.71
CA SER A 57 -34.89 -0.01 -21.28
C SER A 57 -34.43 -0.79 -22.51
N LYS A 58 -33.18 -1.26 -22.49
CA LYS A 58 -32.64 -2.19 -23.48
C LYS A 58 -32.19 -3.43 -22.71
N GLU A 59 -32.64 -4.61 -23.12
CA GLU A 59 -32.10 -5.85 -22.57
C GLU A 59 -30.63 -5.95 -22.96
N PHE A 60 -29.77 -5.71 -21.98
CA PHE A 60 -28.34 -5.93 -22.10
C PHE A 60 -28.04 -7.34 -21.61
N THR A 61 -27.72 -8.24 -22.53
CA THR A 61 -27.21 -9.57 -22.18
C THR A 61 -25.71 -9.44 -21.99
N GLU A 62 -25.27 -9.29 -20.74
CA GLU A 62 -23.84 -9.38 -20.40
C GLU A 62 -23.36 -10.79 -20.67
N PRO A 63 -22.26 -10.97 -21.42
CA PRO A 63 -21.69 -12.27 -21.56
C PRO A 63 -21.18 -12.75 -20.19
N PHE A 64 -21.53 -13.96 -19.78
CA PHE A 64 -21.12 -14.53 -18.51
C PHE A 64 -19.64 -14.92 -18.58
N VAL A 65 -18.81 -14.08 -17.99
CA VAL A 65 -17.36 -14.28 -17.90
C VAL A 65 -16.98 -14.50 -16.43
N SER A 66 -16.13 -15.50 -16.17
CA SER A 66 -15.70 -15.82 -14.81
C SER A 66 -14.18 -15.83 -14.66
N ILE A 67 -13.71 -15.38 -13.50
CA ILE A 67 -12.31 -15.54 -13.09
C ILE A 67 -12.15 -16.96 -12.55
N LYS A 68 -11.30 -17.75 -13.21
CA LYS A 68 -10.99 -19.12 -12.73
C LYS A 68 -9.94 -19.09 -11.64
N ARG A 69 -8.94 -18.22 -11.78
CA ARG A 69 -7.81 -18.09 -10.85
C ARG A 69 -7.30 -16.66 -10.84
N SER A 70 -6.87 -16.21 -9.68
CA SER A 70 -6.11 -14.97 -9.52
C SER A 70 -5.08 -15.12 -8.40
N SER A 71 -3.91 -14.51 -8.59
CA SER A 71 -2.83 -14.42 -7.61
C SER A 71 -2.32 -12.99 -7.54
N THR A 72 -1.89 -12.57 -6.35
CA THR A 72 -1.20 -11.29 -6.15
C THR A 72 0.28 -11.55 -6.08
N ASP A 73 1.02 -10.98 -7.03
CA ASP A 73 2.46 -11.11 -7.13
C ASP A 73 3.11 -9.79 -6.71
N VAL A 74 3.88 -9.81 -5.62
CA VAL A 74 4.68 -8.67 -5.18
C VAL A 74 6.15 -8.98 -5.46
N VAL A 75 6.77 -8.22 -6.37
CA VAL A 75 8.15 -8.43 -6.83
C VAL A 75 9.03 -7.27 -6.39
N GLY A 76 10.30 -7.55 -6.08
CA GLY A 76 11.28 -6.55 -5.66
C GLY A 76 11.21 -6.20 -4.16
N LEU A 77 10.55 -7.05 -3.36
CA LEU A 77 10.70 -7.02 -1.91
C LEU A 77 11.81 -7.99 -1.51
N ARG A 78 12.83 -7.46 -0.83
CA ARG A 78 13.89 -8.29 -0.25
C ARG A 78 13.93 -8.09 1.26
N LYS A 79 13.99 -9.20 1.98
CA LYS A 79 14.21 -9.20 3.43
C LYS A 79 15.72 -9.15 3.67
N VAL A 80 16.21 -8.00 4.10
CA VAL A 80 17.62 -7.84 4.49
C VAL A 80 17.72 -7.98 6.00
N ILE A 81 18.73 -8.73 6.44
CA ILE A 81 19.04 -8.88 7.86
C ILE A 81 20.17 -7.89 8.17
N GLU A 82 19.84 -6.80 8.86
CA GLU A 82 20.77 -5.73 9.20
C GLU A 82 20.85 -5.57 10.72
N PRO A 83 21.97 -5.07 11.27
CA PRO A 83 22.05 -4.73 12.68
C PRO A 83 21.03 -3.63 13.02
N ALA A 84 20.34 -3.76 14.16
CA ALA A 84 19.31 -2.83 14.64
C ALA A 84 19.84 -1.40 14.81
N TYR A 85 21.13 -1.27 15.11
CA TYR A 85 21.85 -0.01 15.19
C TYR A 85 23.28 -0.19 14.70
N VAL A 86 23.84 0.88 14.14
CA VAL A 86 25.26 0.99 13.80
C VAL A 86 25.76 2.33 14.32
N PHE A 87 26.63 2.31 15.33
CA PHE A 87 27.25 3.52 15.85
C PHE A 87 28.42 3.92 14.95
N SER A 88 28.30 5.07 14.28
CA SER A 88 29.31 5.61 13.35
C SER A 88 30.08 6.81 13.92
N ARG A 89 29.52 7.53 14.91
CA ARG A 89 30.14 8.71 15.55
C ARG A 89 30.42 8.50 17.02
N GLU A 90 31.32 9.30 17.58
CA GLU A 90 31.66 9.23 19.00
C GLU A 90 30.50 9.84 19.80
N ILE A 91 30.18 9.23 20.94
CA ILE A 91 29.15 9.71 21.87
C ILE A 91 29.79 9.98 23.23
N LYS A 92 29.69 11.22 23.70
CA LYS A 92 30.23 11.71 24.97
C LYS A 92 29.15 12.42 25.77
N VAL A 93 29.42 12.64 27.06
CA VAL A 93 28.46 13.23 28.01
C VAL A 93 27.85 14.53 27.46
N GLY A 94 26.53 14.66 27.62
CA GLY A 94 25.74 15.81 27.16
C GLY A 94 25.29 15.75 25.69
N MET A 95 25.70 14.73 24.93
CA MET A 95 25.19 14.53 23.57
C MET A 95 23.76 14.00 23.58
N THR A 96 22.98 14.38 22.57
CA THR A 96 21.62 13.90 22.34
C THR A 96 21.45 13.37 20.92
N GLY A 97 20.37 12.61 20.69
CA GLY A 97 19.97 12.14 19.36
C GLY A 97 19.49 10.69 19.32
N ASP A 98 19.00 10.25 18.16
CA ASP A 98 18.48 8.89 17.99
C ASP A 98 19.56 7.82 18.18
N ASP A 99 20.80 8.11 17.80
CA ASP A 99 21.93 7.21 18.06
C ASP A 99 22.28 7.14 19.56
N VAL A 100 22.14 8.23 20.31
CA VAL A 100 22.25 8.19 21.77
C VAL A 100 21.15 7.31 22.36
N LYS A 101 19.91 7.47 21.89
CA LYS A 101 18.78 6.65 22.33
C LYS A 101 18.98 5.17 22.02
N ASN A 102 19.53 4.84 20.85
CA ASN A 102 19.88 3.47 20.48
C ASN A 102 20.99 2.90 21.38
N LEU A 103 21.98 3.70 21.77
CA LEU A 103 23.01 3.29 22.74
C LEU A 103 22.38 3.00 24.11
N GLU A 104 21.52 3.90 24.59
CA GLU A 104 20.82 3.71 25.85
C GLU A 104 19.92 2.47 25.82
N ASP A 105 19.19 2.23 24.73
CA ASP A 105 18.37 1.03 24.54
C ASP A 105 19.21 -0.26 24.60
N PHE A 106 20.38 -0.27 23.94
CA PHE A 106 21.32 -1.37 24.07
C PHE A 106 21.74 -1.61 25.52
N LEU A 107 22.14 -0.55 26.23
CA LEU A 107 22.58 -0.65 27.63
C LEU A 107 21.44 -1.07 28.56
N TYR A 108 20.22 -0.61 28.28
CA TYR A 108 18.99 -0.97 29.00
C TYR A 108 18.67 -2.46 28.82
N LYS A 109 18.72 -2.97 27.58
CA LYS A 109 18.54 -4.40 27.26
C LYS A 109 19.60 -5.29 27.89
N LYS A 110 20.83 -4.80 28.03
CA LYS A 110 21.90 -5.48 28.79
C LYS A 110 21.74 -5.35 30.31
N GLN A 111 20.67 -4.69 30.78
CA GLN A 111 20.36 -4.43 32.20
C GLN A 111 21.44 -3.61 32.92
N LEU A 112 22.23 -2.82 32.17
CA LEU A 112 23.27 -1.94 32.69
C LEU A 112 22.75 -0.52 32.93
N LEU A 113 21.77 -0.09 32.13
CA LEU A 113 21.04 1.16 32.31
C LEU A 113 19.69 0.86 32.96
N LYS A 114 19.36 1.57 34.05
CA LYS A 114 18.10 1.37 34.79
C LYS A 114 16.99 2.31 34.34
N LYS A 115 17.36 3.52 33.89
CA LYS A 115 16.39 4.49 33.35
C LYS A 115 15.97 4.11 31.94
N PHE A 116 14.78 4.55 31.54
CA PHE A 116 14.33 4.37 30.16
C PHE A 116 15.15 5.23 29.19
N PRO A 117 15.47 4.72 27.99
CA PRO A 117 16.16 5.48 26.96
C PRO A 117 15.39 6.75 26.58
N ASP A 118 16.01 7.90 26.79
CA ASP A 118 15.44 9.22 26.51
C ASP A 118 16.19 9.95 25.38
N GLY A 119 17.34 9.42 24.95
CA GLY A 119 18.16 10.01 23.90
C GLY A 119 19.13 11.07 24.39
N THR A 120 19.41 11.12 25.70
CA THR A 120 20.35 12.05 26.33
C THR A 120 21.45 11.31 27.06
N PHE A 121 22.70 11.52 26.63
CA PHE A 121 23.85 10.82 27.20
C PHE A 121 24.32 11.49 28.50
N ASP A 122 23.59 11.22 29.57
CA ASP A 122 23.78 11.80 30.90
C ASP A 122 24.73 10.96 31.80
N ALA A 123 24.79 11.31 33.08
CA ALA A 123 25.66 10.63 34.05
C ALA A 123 25.30 9.14 34.22
N ASP A 124 24.01 8.78 34.20
CA ASP A 124 23.57 7.39 34.34
C ASP A 124 23.95 6.56 33.10
N ALA A 125 23.79 7.14 31.90
CA ALA A 125 24.23 6.54 30.65
C ALA A 125 25.76 6.34 30.61
N VAL A 126 26.53 7.31 31.11
CA VAL A 126 28.00 7.20 31.25
C VAL A 126 28.38 6.07 32.20
N ILE A 127 27.71 5.93 33.35
CA ILE A 127 27.95 4.85 34.31
C ILE A 127 27.66 3.49 33.66
N ALA A 128 26.53 3.36 32.98
CA ALA A 128 26.15 2.15 32.27
C ALA A 128 27.16 1.78 31.17
N LEU A 129 27.63 2.76 30.40
CA LEU A 129 28.65 2.54 29.37
C LEU A 129 29.99 2.10 29.97
N LYS A 130 30.41 2.68 31.10
CA LYS A 130 31.62 2.23 31.82
C LYS A 130 31.47 0.80 32.32
N ALA A 131 30.29 0.41 32.83
CA ALA A 131 30.02 -0.96 33.23
C ALA A 131 30.11 -1.93 32.04
N TYR A 132 29.57 -1.53 30.88
CA TYR A 132 29.72 -2.29 29.64
C TYR A 132 31.19 -2.45 29.25
N GLN A 133 31.94 -1.35 29.14
CA GLN A 133 33.36 -1.36 28.79
C GLN A 133 34.17 -2.28 29.73
N LYS A 134 33.90 -2.20 31.04
CA LYS A 134 34.53 -3.08 32.04
C LYS A 134 34.20 -4.55 31.78
N SER A 135 32.93 -4.89 31.52
CA SER A 135 32.52 -6.27 31.24
C SER A 135 33.17 -6.85 29.97
N LYS A 136 33.49 -5.98 29.01
CA LYS A 136 34.18 -6.32 27.75
C LYS A 136 35.71 -6.16 27.80
N LYS A 137 36.28 -5.85 28.97
CA LYS A 137 37.73 -5.61 29.17
C LYS A 137 38.27 -4.52 28.23
N LEU A 138 37.46 -3.50 27.97
CA LEU A 138 37.82 -2.31 27.20
C LEU A 138 38.29 -1.19 28.13
N PRO A 139 39.00 -0.17 27.62
CA PRO A 139 39.26 1.05 28.38
C PRO A 139 37.95 1.69 28.86
N THR A 140 37.84 1.94 30.16
CA THR A 140 36.61 2.45 30.79
C THR A 140 36.52 3.98 30.72
N SER A 141 36.60 4.53 29.50
CA SER A 141 36.55 5.97 29.25
C SER A 141 35.19 6.58 29.60
N GLY A 142 34.11 5.80 29.53
CA GLY A 142 32.74 6.31 29.59
C GLY A 142 32.33 7.10 28.36
N VAL A 143 33.12 7.01 27.28
CA VAL A 143 32.86 7.60 25.98
C VAL A 143 32.68 6.46 24.98
N LEU A 144 31.73 6.58 24.06
CA LEU A 144 31.53 5.62 22.99
C LEU A 144 32.59 5.83 21.89
N ASP A 145 33.83 5.48 22.21
CA ASP A 145 34.98 5.55 21.31
C ASP A 145 34.97 4.44 20.24
N THR A 146 35.88 4.51 19.26
CA THR A 146 35.96 3.55 18.15
C THR A 146 36.01 2.09 18.60
N ARG A 147 36.74 1.78 19.69
CA ARG A 147 36.89 0.41 20.18
C ARG A 147 35.59 -0.09 20.82
N THR A 148 34.94 0.77 21.60
CA THR A 148 33.64 0.47 22.21
C THR A 148 32.55 0.32 21.15
N ARG A 149 32.50 1.21 20.15
CA ARG A 149 31.58 1.09 19.00
C ARG A 149 31.74 -0.23 18.26
N THR A 150 32.96 -0.63 17.97
CA THR A 150 33.24 -1.89 17.25
C THR A 150 32.69 -3.08 18.05
N SER A 151 32.90 -3.09 19.38
CA SER A 151 32.36 -4.15 20.24
C SER A 151 30.83 -4.15 20.27
N ILE A 152 30.19 -2.99 20.42
CA ILE A 152 28.72 -2.92 20.50
C ILE A 152 28.08 -3.26 19.15
N ASN A 153 28.61 -2.73 18.04
CA ASN A 153 28.10 -3.02 16.69
C ASN A 153 28.19 -4.52 16.36
N ALA A 154 29.18 -5.24 16.89
CA ALA A 154 29.31 -6.69 16.74
C ALA A 154 28.25 -7.48 17.53
N GLU A 155 27.70 -6.89 18.59
CA GLU A 155 26.65 -7.46 19.44
C GLU A 155 25.26 -6.91 19.13
N ALA A 156 25.15 -6.06 18.11
CA ALA A 156 23.87 -5.48 17.72
C ALA A 156 22.91 -6.59 17.28
N ASP A 157 21.73 -6.62 17.90
CA ASP A 157 20.65 -7.52 17.48
C ASP A 157 20.38 -7.30 15.99
N ARG A 158 20.27 -8.38 15.24
CA ARG A 158 19.97 -8.28 13.81
C ARG A 158 18.47 -8.32 13.60
N VAL A 159 17.95 -7.31 12.94
CA VAL A 159 16.53 -7.20 12.59
C VAL A 159 16.33 -7.44 11.12
N ALA A 160 15.20 -8.06 10.80
CA ALA A 160 14.77 -8.16 9.42
C ALA A 160 14.13 -6.85 9.00
N LYS A 161 14.70 -6.23 7.97
CA LYS A 161 14.13 -5.06 7.31
C LYS A 161 13.66 -5.44 5.92
N ILE A 162 12.45 -5.03 5.56
CA ILE A 162 11.99 -5.14 4.18
C ILE A 162 12.60 -3.96 3.43
N VAL A 163 13.41 -4.26 2.42
CA VAL A 163 13.93 -3.27 1.48
C VAL A 163 13.15 -3.41 0.18
N ILE A 164 12.67 -2.28 -0.31
CA ILE A 164 11.91 -2.18 -1.55
C ILE A 164 12.89 -1.79 -2.65
N ASP A 165 13.06 -2.66 -3.65
CA ASP A 165 13.89 -2.36 -4.81
C ASP A 165 13.28 -1.19 -5.62
N PRO A 166 14.08 -0.34 -6.29
CA PRO A 166 13.54 0.80 -7.06
C PRO A 166 12.59 0.41 -8.20
N ASN A 167 12.68 -0.83 -8.66
CA ASN A 167 11.82 -1.42 -9.69
C ASN A 167 10.78 -2.38 -9.11
N ALA A 168 10.58 -2.37 -7.80
CA ALA A 168 9.56 -3.18 -7.17
C ALA A 168 8.17 -2.82 -7.71
N SER A 169 7.33 -3.83 -7.83
CA SER A 169 6.00 -3.70 -8.39
C SER A 169 5.09 -4.75 -7.78
N VAL A 170 3.81 -4.43 -7.69
CA VAL A 170 2.76 -5.40 -7.42
C VAL A 170 1.88 -5.55 -8.65
N SER A 171 1.51 -6.78 -8.95
CA SER A 171 0.53 -7.11 -9.97
C SER A 171 -0.43 -8.17 -9.47
N ILE A 172 -1.64 -8.18 -10.04
CA ILE A 172 -2.55 -9.31 -9.93
C ILE A 172 -2.56 -10.01 -11.27
N SER A 173 -2.28 -11.30 -11.29
CA SER A 173 -2.29 -12.14 -12.48
C SER A 173 -3.33 -13.24 -12.34
N GLY A 174 -3.84 -13.75 -13.45
CA GLY A 174 -4.87 -14.79 -13.41
C GLY A 174 -5.33 -15.21 -14.77
N ASN A 175 -6.37 -16.05 -14.78
CA ASN A 175 -7.02 -16.50 -15.99
C ASN A 175 -8.52 -16.21 -15.93
N VAL A 176 -9.04 -15.74 -17.05
CA VAL A 176 -10.45 -15.43 -17.24
C VAL A 176 -11.02 -16.31 -18.34
N LYS A 177 -12.23 -16.83 -18.11
CA LYS A 177 -12.96 -17.66 -19.07
C LYS A 177 -14.25 -16.99 -19.50
N ASN A 178 -14.50 -16.96 -20.80
CA ASN A 178 -15.82 -16.73 -21.32
C ASN A 178 -16.63 -18.03 -21.22
N ASP A 179 -17.58 -18.10 -20.30
CA ASP A 179 -18.42 -19.30 -20.13
C ASP A 179 -19.61 -19.31 -21.11
N ASP A 180 -19.78 -18.27 -21.93
CA ASP A 180 -20.82 -18.17 -22.93
C ASP A 180 -20.44 -18.70 -24.31
N LEU A 181 -21.50 -18.93 -25.11
CA LEU A 181 -21.42 -19.34 -26.52
C LEU A 181 -21.24 -18.16 -27.49
N LEU A 182 -21.14 -16.93 -26.98
CA LEU A 182 -20.92 -15.71 -27.76
C LEU A 182 -19.62 -15.05 -27.33
N PRO A 183 -18.88 -14.40 -28.25
CA PRO A 183 -17.69 -13.66 -27.89
C PRO A 183 -18.03 -12.44 -27.02
N ALA A 184 -17.12 -12.10 -26.11
CA ALA A 184 -17.16 -10.88 -25.33
C ALA A 184 -16.27 -9.82 -26.00
N SER A 185 -16.87 -8.78 -26.56
CA SER A 185 -16.14 -7.72 -27.27
C SER A 185 -15.14 -7.00 -26.38
N LYS A 186 -15.46 -6.84 -25.10
CA LYS A 186 -14.56 -6.23 -24.12
C LYS A 186 -14.79 -6.80 -22.73
N ILE A 187 -13.69 -7.08 -22.03
CA ILE A 187 -13.68 -7.46 -20.63
C ILE A 187 -12.82 -6.46 -19.87
N ILE A 188 -13.35 -5.91 -18.79
CA ILE A 188 -12.64 -5.02 -17.88
C ILE A 188 -12.45 -5.78 -16.57
N ILE A 189 -11.20 -5.89 -16.14
CA ILE A 189 -10.85 -6.58 -14.89
C ILE A 189 -10.27 -5.55 -13.94
N THR A 190 -10.94 -5.32 -12.82
CA THR A 190 -10.55 -4.34 -11.80
C THR A 190 -10.03 -5.05 -10.57
N GLY A 191 -8.85 -4.64 -10.09
CA GLY A 191 -8.19 -5.21 -8.93
C GLY A 191 -8.00 -4.16 -7.83
N PHE A 192 -8.24 -4.55 -6.58
CA PHE A 192 -8.02 -3.72 -5.40
C PHE A 192 -7.09 -4.42 -4.41
N LEU A 193 -6.08 -3.68 -3.95
CA LEU A 193 -5.14 -4.11 -2.94
C LEU A 193 -5.55 -3.58 -1.57
N TYR A 194 -5.37 -4.40 -0.54
CA TYR A 194 -5.70 -4.07 0.84
C TYR A 194 -4.51 -4.38 1.75
N ASP A 195 -4.45 -3.71 2.90
CA ASP A 195 -3.55 -4.10 3.98
C ASP A 195 -4.17 -5.18 4.89
N ALA A 196 -3.39 -5.63 5.88
CA ALA A 196 -3.84 -6.61 6.86
C ALA A 196 -5.04 -6.14 7.70
N LEU A 197 -5.28 -4.84 7.81
CA LEU A 197 -6.44 -4.26 8.52
C LEU A 197 -7.67 -4.14 7.60
N GLY A 198 -7.54 -4.41 6.31
CA GLY A 198 -8.61 -4.27 5.32
C GLY A 198 -8.77 -2.86 4.79
N ILE A 199 -7.78 -1.99 4.98
CA ILE A 199 -7.75 -0.65 4.39
C ILE A 199 -7.27 -0.78 2.93
N GLN A 200 -7.98 -0.12 2.01
CA GLN A 200 -7.61 -0.15 0.59
C GLN A 200 -6.32 0.67 0.36
N LEU A 201 -5.32 0.02 -0.23
CA LEU A 201 -4.03 0.63 -0.57
C LEU A 201 -4.01 1.20 -1.99
N GLY A 202 -4.81 0.64 -2.89
CA GLY A 202 -4.91 1.12 -4.26
C GLY A 202 -5.79 0.25 -5.14
N GLY A 203 -6.13 0.78 -6.32
CA GLY A 203 -6.91 0.10 -7.35
C GLY A 203 -6.27 0.27 -8.71
N SER A 204 -6.38 -0.75 -9.55
CA SER A 204 -5.95 -0.70 -10.95
C SER A 204 -6.87 -1.58 -11.79
N LYS A 205 -6.78 -1.46 -13.12
CA LYS A 205 -7.57 -2.24 -14.06
C LYS A 205 -6.75 -2.67 -15.26
N THR A 206 -7.20 -3.73 -15.91
CA THR A 206 -6.73 -4.15 -17.24
C THR A 206 -7.93 -4.48 -18.12
N GLU A 207 -7.70 -4.53 -19.44
CA GLU A 207 -8.75 -4.76 -20.42
C GLU A 207 -8.31 -5.89 -21.37
N ILE A 208 -9.25 -6.79 -21.68
CA ILE A 208 -9.10 -7.80 -22.73
C ILE A 208 -10.14 -7.48 -23.81
N ASN A 209 -9.69 -7.44 -25.05
CA ASN A 209 -10.55 -7.18 -26.19
C ASN A 209 -10.83 -8.49 -26.92
N ASN A 210 -12.10 -8.71 -27.27
CA ASN A 210 -12.55 -9.84 -28.07
C ASN A 210 -12.15 -11.21 -27.50
N LEU A 211 -12.69 -11.57 -26.34
CA LEU A 211 -12.55 -12.93 -25.81
C LEU A 211 -13.58 -13.85 -26.48
N GLU A 212 -13.11 -14.79 -27.29
CA GLU A 212 -13.95 -15.73 -28.02
C GLU A 212 -14.87 -16.56 -27.12
N ALA A 213 -15.94 -17.10 -27.70
CA ALA A 213 -16.86 -17.99 -27.01
C ALA A 213 -16.13 -19.21 -26.45
N ALA A 214 -16.45 -19.61 -25.22
CA ALA A 214 -15.83 -20.73 -24.50
C ALA A 214 -14.28 -20.65 -24.34
N ALA A 215 -13.66 -19.50 -24.62
CA ALA A 215 -12.22 -19.33 -24.57
C ALA A 215 -11.72 -18.89 -23.18
N GLU A 216 -10.44 -19.12 -22.94
CA GLU A 216 -9.71 -18.70 -21.75
C GLU A 216 -8.54 -17.81 -22.15
N GLU A 217 -8.30 -16.75 -21.38
CA GLU A 217 -7.18 -15.84 -21.59
C GLU A 217 -6.56 -15.40 -20.26
N ASP A 218 -5.25 -15.20 -20.27
CA ASP A 218 -4.52 -14.72 -19.11
C ASP A 218 -4.62 -13.21 -18.99
N PHE A 219 -4.74 -12.70 -17.76
CA PHE A 219 -4.74 -11.29 -17.48
C PHE A 219 -3.63 -10.91 -16.49
N LYS A 220 -3.19 -9.65 -16.60
CA LYS A 220 -2.29 -9.03 -15.63
C LYS A 220 -2.72 -7.59 -15.38
N ILE A 221 -2.96 -7.27 -14.12
CA ILE A 221 -3.24 -5.93 -13.61
C ILE A 221 -1.96 -5.42 -12.96
N VAL A 222 -1.40 -4.33 -13.49
CA VAL A 222 -0.21 -3.69 -12.92
C VAL A 222 -0.65 -2.49 -12.09
N PHE A 223 -0.08 -2.35 -10.90
CA PHE A 223 -0.36 -1.23 -10.02
C PHE A 223 0.73 -0.17 -10.08
N ALA A 224 0.38 1.05 -9.67
CA ALA A 224 1.31 2.16 -9.58
C ALA A 224 2.43 1.88 -8.54
N LYS A 225 3.56 2.57 -8.70
CA LYS A 225 4.76 2.36 -7.87
C LYS A 225 4.68 3.00 -6.48
N ASP A 226 3.72 3.90 -6.26
CA ASP A 226 3.49 4.61 -5.01
C ASP A 226 2.70 3.78 -3.97
N ILE A 227 2.22 2.59 -4.36
CA ILE A 227 1.59 1.65 -3.43
C ILE A 227 2.60 1.25 -2.35
N PRO A 228 2.23 1.31 -1.05
CA PRO A 228 3.09 0.82 0.03
C PRO A 228 3.16 -0.72 -0.01
N LEU A 229 4.09 -1.24 -0.81
CA LEU A 229 4.23 -2.67 -1.12
C LEU A 229 4.46 -3.54 0.12
N ASP A 230 5.11 -3.00 1.14
CA ASP A 230 5.37 -3.65 2.43
C ASP A 230 4.09 -3.89 3.26
N LYS A 231 3.00 -3.20 2.93
CA LYS A 231 1.71 -3.31 3.62
C LYS A 231 0.71 -4.19 2.89
N VAL A 232 0.98 -4.60 1.66
CA VAL A 232 0.04 -5.36 0.83
C VAL A 232 -0.21 -6.75 1.43
N ASP A 233 -1.47 -7.05 1.71
CA ASP A 233 -1.93 -8.38 2.07
C ASP A 233 -2.55 -9.07 0.84
N GLY A 234 -1.77 -9.96 0.23
CA GLY A 234 -2.21 -10.72 -0.95
C GLY A 234 -3.47 -11.55 -0.71
N THR A 235 -3.74 -11.99 0.52
CA THR A 235 -4.92 -12.81 0.86
C THR A 235 -6.21 -12.02 0.89
N LYS A 236 -6.12 -10.69 1.01
CA LYS A 236 -7.26 -9.77 1.05
C LYS A 236 -7.51 -9.04 -0.26
N THR A 237 -6.69 -9.31 -1.28
CA THR A 237 -6.85 -8.72 -2.61
C THR A 237 -8.21 -9.10 -3.19
N ARG A 238 -8.87 -8.15 -3.87
CA ARG A 238 -10.17 -8.37 -4.51
C ARG A 238 -10.06 -8.12 -6.00
N VAL A 239 -10.69 -8.98 -6.78
CA VAL A 239 -10.75 -8.86 -8.25
C VAL A 239 -12.20 -8.91 -8.67
N PHE A 240 -12.57 -7.98 -9.54
CA PHE A 240 -13.88 -7.84 -10.13
C PHE A 240 -13.77 -7.90 -11.64
N ILE A 241 -14.80 -8.41 -12.27
CA ILE A 241 -14.87 -8.56 -13.71
C ILE A 241 -16.17 -7.98 -14.23
N ASP A 242 -16.07 -7.17 -15.26
CA ASP A 242 -17.20 -6.65 -16.02
C ASP A 242 -16.97 -7.00 -17.50
N SER A 243 -18.01 -7.43 -18.18
CA SER A 243 -17.98 -7.82 -19.58
C SER A 243 -19.00 -7.02 -20.39
N ILE A 244 -18.62 -6.69 -21.62
CA ILE A 244 -19.45 -5.95 -22.56
C ILE A 244 -19.54 -6.76 -23.84
N LYS A 245 -20.78 -6.92 -24.32
CA LYS A 245 -21.11 -7.55 -25.59
C LYS A 245 -20.86 -6.60 -26.76
#